data_AF-A0A553ZM22-F1
#
_entry.id   AF-A0A553ZM22-F1
#
_cell.length_a   1.000
_cell.length_b   1.000
_cell.length_c   1.000
_cell.angle_alpha   90.00
_cell.angle_beta   90.00
_cell.angle_gamma   90.00
#
_symmetry.space_group_name_H-M   'P 1'
#
loop_
_entity.id
_entity.type
_entity.pdbx_description
1 polymer ?
#
loop_
_entity_poly.entity_id
_entity_poly.type
_entity_poly.pdbx_seq_one_letter_code
_entity_poly.pdbx_strand_id
1 'polypeptide(L)'
;MELTLLGTGAPQGLPRPGCPCAACATAVGDEARAATALLIDGALLIDLTPGPAFAAARAGQSLAGVRQVLLSHPHDGPALEVPAGLPQPGRVADGRELALLDGHRVRAIAVDIPGTGYEIGGGGGERLLYLPPGAAPAGPVNGAAGGGYEAMGGTGPYDLVLLDVIGRPDALARLRASGAVDAATDVIAVHLDHTVPPGAELHRRLAAAGARAVPDGTTLVAGEFPVGTPAELPRRTLVLGGARSGKSAEAERRLAAFPDVLYVATGGTREGDTEWAQRVALHRERRPPGWRTAETCDLVPLLSGGE
;
A
#
# COMPACT_ATOMS: atom_id res chain seq x y z
N MET A 1 -9.82 17.29 -1.24
CA MET A 1 -8.36 17.27 -1.51
C MET A 1 -8.11 16.47 -2.79
N GLU A 2 -7.45 17.07 -3.78
CA GLU A 2 -7.08 16.45 -5.06
C GLU A 2 -5.63 15.90 -5.00
N LEU A 3 -5.44 14.66 -5.46
CA LEU A 3 -4.17 13.98 -5.55
C LEU A 3 -3.92 13.54 -6.99
N THR A 4 -2.86 14.05 -7.63
CA THR A 4 -2.37 13.52 -8.91
C THR A 4 -1.14 12.63 -8.71
N LEU A 5 -1.23 11.38 -9.16
CA LEU A 5 -0.12 10.42 -9.09
C LEU A 5 0.80 10.59 -10.29
N LEU A 6 1.88 11.37 -10.16
CA LEU A 6 2.85 11.60 -11.24
C LEU A 6 3.66 10.34 -11.60
N GLY A 7 3.71 9.38 -10.68
CA GLY A 7 4.27 8.05 -10.86
C GLY A 7 3.70 7.09 -9.81
N THR A 8 3.67 5.79 -10.12
CA THR A 8 3.10 4.74 -9.26
C THR A 8 4.01 3.51 -9.08
N GLY A 9 5.19 3.53 -9.68
CA GLY A 9 6.15 2.45 -9.69
C GLY A 9 7.13 2.50 -8.52
N ALA A 10 7.88 1.42 -8.34
CA ALA A 10 9.01 1.37 -7.41
C ALA A 10 10.10 2.42 -7.76
N PRO A 11 11.12 2.64 -6.90
CA PRO A 11 12.11 3.70 -7.13
C PRO A 11 12.85 3.64 -8.48
N GLN A 12 12.97 2.47 -9.10
CA GLN A 12 13.58 2.31 -10.43
C GLN A 12 12.57 2.43 -11.59
N GLY A 13 11.29 2.62 -11.30
CA GLY A 13 10.19 2.52 -12.25
C GLY A 13 9.91 1.09 -12.72
N LEU A 14 8.88 0.96 -13.56
CA LEU A 14 8.46 -0.26 -14.24
C LEU A 14 8.14 0.12 -15.69
N PRO A 15 8.91 -0.33 -16.69
CA PRO A 15 9.96 -1.34 -16.64
C PRO A 15 11.23 -0.83 -15.97
N ARG A 16 11.95 -1.74 -15.29
CA ARG A 16 13.31 -1.46 -14.83
C ARG A 16 14.26 -1.32 -16.03
N PRO A 17 15.09 -0.27 -16.10
CA PRO A 17 16.06 -0.09 -17.17
C PRO A 17 16.97 -1.33 -17.35
N GLY A 18 17.04 -1.84 -18.58
CA GLY A 18 17.89 -2.98 -18.93
C GLY A 18 17.40 -4.37 -18.47
N CYS A 19 16.25 -4.47 -17.81
CA CYS A 19 15.72 -5.76 -17.37
C CYS A 19 14.89 -6.44 -18.48
N PRO A 20 15.24 -7.67 -18.90
CA PRO A 20 14.53 -8.38 -19.97
C PRO A 20 13.38 -9.27 -19.47
N CYS A 21 12.97 -9.17 -18.20
CA CYS A 21 11.94 -10.06 -17.66
C CYS A 21 10.57 -9.81 -18.32
N ALA A 22 9.69 -10.81 -18.27
CA ALA A 22 8.36 -10.72 -18.87
C ALA A 22 7.55 -9.52 -18.34
N ALA A 23 7.62 -9.22 -17.04
CA ALA A 23 6.93 -8.08 -16.45
C ALA A 23 7.38 -6.76 -17.08
N CYS A 24 8.70 -6.53 -17.17
CA CYS A 24 9.24 -5.34 -17.83
C CYS A 24 8.91 -5.29 -19.32
N ALA A 25 8.97 -6.43 -20.03
CA ALA A 25 8.64 -6.49 -21.45
C ALA A 25 7.19 -6.11 -21.75
N THR A 26 6.26 -6.36 -20.80
CA THR A 26 4.84 -6.03 -20.93
C THR A 26 4.45 -4.71 -20.28
N ALA A 27 5.33 -4.06 -19.52
CA ALA A 27 5.06 -2.80 -18.83
C ALA A 27 5.19 -1.62 -19.81
N VAL A 28 4.19 -1.45 -20.67
CA VAL A 28 4.13 -0.39 -21.69
C VAL A 28 2.75 0.26 -21.69
N GLY A 29 2.65 1.48 -22.23
CA GLY A 29 1.40 2.25 -22.20
C GLY A 29 0.96 2.51 -20.75
N ASP A 30 -0.30 2.20 -20.43
CA ASP A 30 -0.89 2.45 -19.10
C ASP A 30 -0.31 1.55 -17.98
N GLU A 31 0.43 0.50 -18.33
CA GLU A 31 1.14 -0.35 -17.38
C GLU A 31 2.59 0.08 -17.14
N ALA A 32 3.07 1.09 -17.87
CA ALA A 32 4.34 1.74 -17.56
C ALA A 32 4.16 2.67 -16.36
N ARG A 33 5.11 2.61 -15.42
CA ARG A 33 5.06 3.33 -14.15
C ARG A 33 6.40 3.98 -13.88
N ALA A 34 6.40 5.30 -13.78
CA ALA A 34 7.51 6.08 -13.27
C ALA A 34 7.64 5.89 -11.75
N ALA A 35 8.76 6.29 -11.16
CA ALA A 35 8.94 6.19 -9.70
C ALA A 35 7.84 6.98 -8.97
N THR A 36 7.36 6.46 -7.84
CA THR A 36 6.21 7.05 -7.16
C THR A 36 6.45 8.51 -6.78
N ALA A 37 5.53 9.39 -7.17
CA ALA A 37 5.54 10.81 -6.83
C ALA A 37 4.10 11.35 -6.85
N LEU A 38 3.77 12.17 -5.86
CA LEU A 38 2.40 12.59 -5.56
C LEU A 38 2.31 14.12 -5.56
N LEU A 39 1.42 14.69 -6.37
CA LEU A 39 1.10 16.11 -6.35
C LEU A 39 -0.27 16.32 -5.70
N ILE A 40 -0.30 16.98 -4.54
CA ILE A 40 -1.51 17.27 -3.78
C ILE A 40 -1.91 18.73 -3.96
N ASP A 41 -3.13 18.97 -4.44
CA ASP A 41 -3.75 20.28 -4.67
C ASP A 41 -2.85 21.29 -5.43
N GLY A 42 -1.94 20.77 -6.27
CA GLY A 42 -0.96 21.59 -7.01
C GLY A 42 0.09 22.30 -6.13
N ALA A 43 0.12 22.06 -4.83
CA ALA A 43 0.85 22.85 -3.85
C ALA A 43 1.89 22.04 -3.03
N LEU A 44 1.60 20.77 -2.77
CA LEU A 44 2.51 19.85 -2.07
C LEU A 44 2.95 18.73 -3.03
N LEU A 45 4.25 18.51 -3.13
CA LEU A 45 4.84 17.42 -3.87
C LEU A 45 5.52 16.44 -2.90
N ILE A 46 5.12 15.17 -2.93
CA ILE A 46 5.75 14.10 -2.15
C ILE A 46 6.50 13.17 -3.10
N ASP A 47 7.78 12.94 -2.77
CA ASP A 47 8.77 12.27 -3.59
C ASP A 47 8.93 12.89 -4.98
N LEU A 48 9.89 12.38 -5.76
CA LEU A 48 10.16 12.86 -7.10
C LEU A 48 10.40 11.69 -8.04
N THR A 49 9.65 11.70 -9.14
CA THR A 49 9.89 10.86 -10.29
C THR A 49 10.93 11.51 -11.21
N PRO A 50 11.74 10.75 -11.96
CA PRO A 50 12.54 11.31 -13.05
C PRO A 50 11.69 12.16 -14.02
N GLY A 51 12.16 13.37 -14.35
CA GLY A 51 11.44 14.33 -15.19
C GLY A 51 10.09 14.78 -14.60
N PRO A 52 10.02 15.22 -13.32
CA PRO A 52 8.73 15.44 -12.64
C PRO A 52 7.90 16.57 -13.28
N ALA A 53 8.54 17.58 -13.86
CA ALA A 53 7.86 18.64 -14.61
C ALA A 53 7.13 18.10 -15.86
N PHE A 54 7.74 17.16 -16.57
CA PHE A 54 7.13 16.55 -17.76
C PHE A 54 6.05 15.54 -17.38
N ALA A 55 6.24 14.80 -16.28
CA ALA A 55 5.21 13.93 -15.71
C ALA A 55 3.97 14.73 -15.32
N ALA A 56 4.14 15.87 -14.62
CA ALA A 56 3.04 16.78 -14.29
C ALA A 56 2.34 17.33 -15.54
N ALA A 57 3.11 17.81 -16.53
CA ALA A 57 2.53 18.33 -17.77
C ALA A 57 1.71 17.27 -18.53
N ARG A 58 2.16 16.01 -18.59
CA ARG A 58 1.38 14.91 -19.18
C ARG A 58 0.10 14.60 -18.42
N ALA A 59 0.11 14.80 -17.10
CA ALA A 59 -1.06 14.68 -16.24
C ALA A 59 -1.97 15.93 -16.30
N GLY A 60 -1.66 16.93 -17.13
CA GLY A 60 -2.42 18.19 -17.22
C GLY A 60 -2.17 19.15 -16.06
N GLN A 61 -1.13 18.91 -15.25
CA GLN A 61 -0.81 19.69 -14.05
C GLN A 61 0.41 20.59 -14.26
N SER A 62 0.46 21.71 -13.54
CA SER A 62 1.61 22.62 -13.48
C SER A 62 2.29 22.55 -12.12
N LEU A 63 3.63 22.53 -12.10
CA LEU A 63 4.41 22.56 -10.86
C LEU A 63 4.66 23.98 -10.32
N ALA A 64 4.23 25.04 -11.02
CA ALA A 64 4.47 26.42 -10.60
C ALA A 64 3.80 26.80 -9.27
N GLY A 65 2.74 26.07 -8.90
CA GLY A 65 2.01 26.23 -7.64
C GLY A 65 2.71 25.59 -6.43
N VAL A 66 3.67 24.69 -6.66
CA VAL A 66 4.28 23.89 -5.58
C VAL A 66 5.03 24.81 -4.61
N ARG A 67 4.69 24.69 -3.33
CA ARG A 67 5.27 25.44 -2.20
C ARG A 67 6.07 24.57 -1.27
N GLN A 68 5.83 23.27 -1.28
CA GLN A 68 6.55 22.31 -0.46
C GLN A 68 6.89 21.05 -1.26
N VAL A 69 8.12 20.57 -1.10
CA VAL A 69 8.57 19.26 -1.61
C VAL A 69 9.04 18.43 -0.42
N LEU A 70 8.50 17.21 -0.26
CA LEU A 70 8.85 16.29 0.82
C LEU A 70 9.33 14.96 0.27
N LEU A 71 10.38 14.39 0.85
CA LEU A 71 10.86 13.04 0.54
C LEU A 71 10.46 12.08 1.64
N SER A 72 9.96 10.91 1.26
CA SER A 72 9.49 9.87 2.18
C SER A 72 10.56 8.82 2.48
N HIS A 73 11.58 8.63 1.64
CA HIS A 73 12.64 7.65 1.86
C HIS A 73 14.00 8.13 1.32
N PRO A 74 15.14 7.58 1.77
CA PRO A 74 16.41 7.80 1.11
C PRO A 74 16.31 7.41 -0.37
N HIS A 75 16.80 8.26 -1.26
CA HIS A 75 16.59 8.06 -2.69
C HIS A 75 17.52 6.99 -3.23
N ASP A 76 17.02 5.76 -3.36
CA ASP A 76 17.76 4.60 -3.89
C ASP A 76 17.48 4.34 -5.39
N GLY A 77 16.90 5.34 -6.08
CA GLY A 77 16.53 5.31 -7.49
C GLY A 77 17.48 6.10 -8.42
N PRO A 78 17.08 6.34 -9.69
CA PRO A 78 17.80 7.22 -10.61
C PRO A 78 18.02 8.61 -10.00
N ALA A 79 19.06 9.33 -10.41
CA ALA A 79 19.41 10.63 -9.81
C ALA A 79 18.20 11.57 -9.69
N LEU A 80 18.05 12.17 -8.51
CA LEU A 80 16.97 13.10 -8.20
C LEU A 80 17.14 14.39 -8.99
N GLU A 81 16.23 14.65 -9.92
CA GLU A 81 16.17 15.93 -10.62
C GLU A 81 15.14 16.83 -9.91
N VAL A 82 15.59 17.97 -9.41
CA VAL A 82 14.71 19.00 -8.85
C VAL A 82 14.57 20.11 -9.90
N PRO A 83 13.41 20.23 -10.58
CA PRO A 83 13.18 21.30 -11.54
C PRO A 83 13.47 22.69 -10.97
N ALA A 84 14.02 23.56 -11.83
CA ALA A 84 14.23 24.96 -11.47
C ALA A 84 12.92 25.62 -11.02
N GLY A 85 12.97 26.34 -9.91
CA GLY A 85 11.81 27.02 -9.32
C GLY A 85 11.06 26.21 -8.27
N LEU A 86 11.34 24.90 -8.13
CA LEU A 86 10.81 24.14 -7.00
C LEU A 86 11.55 24.46 -5.69
N PRO A 87 10.86 24.41 -4.55
CA PRO A 87 11.49 24.42 -3.23
C PRO A 87 12.50 23.28 -3.07
N GLN A 88 13.50 23.49 -2.22
CA GLN A 88 14.44 22.44 -1.81
C GLN A 88 13.66 21.28 -1.16
N PRO A 89 13.85 20.02 -1.61
CA PRO A 89 13.24 18.87 -0.98
C PRO A 89 13.66 18.72 0.49
N GLY A 90 12.67 18.55 1.36
CA GLY A 90 12.88 18.31 2.79
C GLY A 90 12.31 16.96 3.23
N ARG A 91 12.47 16.66 4.51
CA ARG A 91 11.77 15.56 5.19
C ARG A 91 11.24 16.08 6.52
N VAL A 92 10.02 15.73 6.87
CA VAL A 92 9.47 16.06 8.20
C VAL A 92 9.99 15.02 9.19
N ALA A 93 10.56 15.46 10.30
CA ALA A 93 11.04 14.54 11.34
C ALA A 93 9.87 13.80 12.00
N ASP A 94 10.10 12.55 12.40
CA ASP A 94 9.07 11.67 12.94
C ASP A 94 8.27 12.30 14.09
N GLY A 95 6.94 12.13 14.05
CA GLY A 95 6.02 12.67 15.05
C GLY A 95 5.83 14.18 15.00
N ARG A 96 6.47 14.89 14.06
CA ARG A 96 6.23 16.33 13.84
C ARG A 96 5.11 16.55 12.83
N GLU A 97 4.43 17.67 13.00
CA GLU A 97 3.46 18.21 12.05
C GLU A 97 4.04 19.46 11.37
N LEU A 98 3.78 19.58 10.08
CA LEU A 98 4.06 20.74 9.26
C LEU A 98 2.71 21.28 8.75
N ALA A 99 2.33 22.47 9.21
CA ALA A 99 1.21 23.21 8.65
C ALA A 99 1.69 23.99 7.41
N LEU A 100 1.00 23.80 6.29
CA LEU A 100 1.29 24.47 5.03
C LEU A 100 0.37 25.69 4.85
N LEU A 101 0.84 26.67 4.08
CA LEU A 101 0.14 27.95 3.87
C LEU A 101 -1.17 27.83 3.07
N ASP A 102 -1.33 26.72 2.37
CA ASP A 102 -2.52 26.35 1.58
C ASP A 102 -3.61 25.65 2.42
N GLY A 103 -3.36 25.45 3.72
CA GLY A 103 -4.30 24.82 4.66
C GLY A 103 -4.06 23.33 4.89
N HIS A 104 -3.11 22.70 4.18
CA HIS A 104 -2.74 21.31 4.44
C HIS A 104 -2.00 21.17 5.78
N ARG A 105 -2.22 20.03 6.44
CA ARG A 105 -1.42 19.58 7.59
C ARG A 105 -0.74 18.28 7.23
N VAL A 106 0.59 18.27 7.27
CA VAL A 106 1.39 17.07 6.99
C VAL A 106 2.02 16.57 8.28
N ARG A 107 1.71 15.35 8.68
CA ARG A 107 2.27 14.70 9.86
C ARG A 107 3.15 13.54 9.47
N ALA A 108 4.35 13.49 10.05
CA ALA A 108 5.28 12.39 9.87
C ALA A 108 4.84 11.16 10.68
N ILE A 109 4.71 10.03 9.99
CA ILE A 109 4.40 8.72 10.54
C ILE A 109 5.66 7.88 10.56
N ALA A 110 6.02 7.40 11.75
CA ALA A 110 7.15 6.49 11.92
C ALA A 110 6.85 5.14 11.25
N VAL A 111 7.85 4.62 10.52
CA VAL A 111 7.76 3.35 9.78
C VAL A 111 8.86 2.37 10.22
N ASP A 112 8.69 1.09 9.89
CA ASP A 112 9.56 0.00 10.35
C ASP A 112 10.87 -0.17 9.58
N ILE A 113 11.14 0.73 8.63
CA ILE A 113 12.37 0.79 7.82
C ILE A 113 12.84 2.26 7.71
N PRO A 114 14.07 2.54 7.23
CA PRO A 114 14.50 3.91 6.98
C PRO A 114 13.56 4.64 6.02
N GLY A 115 12.90 5.68 6.52
CA GLY A 115 11.87 6.41 5.78
C GLY A 115 10.90 7.11 6.72
N THR A 116 9.88 7.72 6.12
CA THR A 116 8.84 8.48 6.81
C THR A 116 7.55 8.33 6.02
N GLY A 117 6.50 7.81 6.64
CA GLY A 117 5.15 7.91 6.09
C GLY A 117 4.59 9.32 6.30
N TYR A 118 3.66 9.74 5.46
CA TYR A 118 3.02 11.05 5.59
C TYR A 118 1.51 10.89 5.69
N GLU A 119 0.95 11.36 6.80
CA GLU A 119 -0.47 11.66 6.92
C GLU A 119 -0.69 13.10 6.43
N ILE A 120 -1.63 13.31 5.53
CA ILE A 120 -2.01 14.63 5.01
C ILE A 120 -3.48 14.88 5.31
N GLY A 121 -3.75 15.94 6.06
CA GLY A 121 -5.09 16.47 6.32
C GLY A 121 -5.40 17.65 5.40
N GLY A 122 -6.56 17.62 4.76
CA GLY A 122 -7.09 18.71 3.92
C GLY A 122 -7.88 19.72 4.74
N GLY A 123 -8.11 20.90 4.16
CA GLY A 123 -8.93 21.95 4.78
C GLY A 123 -10.41 21.55 4.97
N GLY A 124 -10.90 20.57 4.20
CA GLY A 124 -12.26 20.02 4.28
C GLY A 124 -12.41 18.86 5.26
N GLY A 125 -11.34 18.46 5.96
CA GLY A 125 -11.33 17.33 6.90
C GLY A 125 -10.94 15.99 6.29
N GLU A 126 -10.64 15.94 4.98
CA GLU A 126 -10.18 14.73 4.30
C GLU A 126 -8.80 14.30 4.82
N ARG A 127 -8.57 12.99 4.90
CA ARG A 127 -7.34 12.41 5.42
C ARG A 127 -6.76 11.39 4.44
N LEU A 128 -5.51 11.63 4.07
CA LEU A 128 -4.70 10.77 3.21
C LEU A 128 -3.53 10.19 4.01
N LEU A 129 -3.23 8.90 3.82
CA LEU A 129 -1.97 8.30 4.29
C LEU A 129 -1.13 7.81 3.11
N TYR A 130 0.14 8.21 3.07
CA TYR A 130 1.13 7.69 2.14
C TYR A 130 2.27 6.99 2.88
N LEU A 131 2.61 5.78 2.46
CA LEU A 131 3.75 5.02 2.99
C LEU A 131 4.85 4.84 1.94
N PRO A 132 6.14 4.98 2.32
CA PRO A 132 7.27 4.75 1.43
C PRO A 132 7.35 3.30 0.94
N PRO A 133 8.12 3.01 -0.12
CA PRO A 133 8.25 1.68 -0.69
C PRO A 133 8.74 0.70 0.37
N GLY A 134 8.09 -0.46 0.45
CA GLY A 134 8.49 -1.50 1.37
C GLY A 134 8.29 -1.19 2.86
N ALA A 135 7.56 -0.13 3.23
CA ALA A 135 7.34 0.26 4.62
C ALA A 135 5.99 -0.19 5.20
N ALA A 136 5.94 -0.44 6.50
CA ALA A 136 4.72 -0.46 7.30
C ALA A 136 4.82 0.53 8.47
N PRO A 137 3.68 0.97 9.03
CA PRO A 137 3.69 1.77 10.25
C PRO A 137 4.41 1.04 11.39
N ALA A 138 5.28 1.76 12.11
CA ALA A 138 6.01 1.24 13.26
C ALA A 138 5.11 1.07 14.49
N GLY A 139 3.97 1.75 14.53
CA GLY A 139 2.99 1.71 15.61
C GLY A 139 1.59 2.05 15.10
N PRO A 140 0.59 2.13 16.01
CA PRO A 140 -0.77 2.54 15.63
C PRO A 140 -0.74 3.97 15.08
N VAL A 141 -1.33 4.14 13.89
CA VAL A 141 -1.45 5.44 13.20
C VAL A 141 -2.59 6.29 13.73
N ASN A 142 -3.66 5.66 14.23
CA ASN A 142 -4.75 6.32 14.94
C ASN A 142 -4.48 6.32 16.46
N GLY A 143 -4.60 7.49 17.07
CA GLY A 143 -4.05 7.80 18.39
C GLY A 143 -4.37 6.81 19.51
N ALA A 144 -3.35 6.08 19.94
CA ALA A 144 -3.21 5.58 21.29
C ALA A 144 -1.72 5.52 21.68
N ALA A 145 -1.03 6.66 21.59
CA ALA A 145 0.24 6.85 22.28
C ALA A 145 0.25 8.27 22.87
N GLY A 146 0.22 8.35 24.19
CA GLY A 146 0.05 9.57 24.96
C GLY A 146 1.10 10.64 24.64
N GLY A 147 0.62 11.86 24.48
CA GLY A 147 1.46 13.04 24.29
C GLY A 147 0.62 14.28 24.05
N GLY A 148 0.00 14.82 25.11
CA GLY A 148 -0.22 16.24 25.42
C GLY A 148 -0.75 17.27 24.40
N TYR A 149 -1.07 16.92 23.16
CA TYR A 149 -1.63 17.84 22.16
C TYR A 149 -2.86 17.19 21.55
N GLU A 150 -4.00 17.87 21.67
CA GLU A 150 -5.26 17.45 21.03
C GLU A 150 -4.99 17.23 19.53
N ALA A 151 -5.06 15.98 19.09
CA ALA A 151 -4.99 15.63 17.68
C ALA A 151 -6.24 16.22 16.99
N MET A 152 -6.13 17.43 16.46
CA MET A 152 -7.20 18.06 15.66
C MET A 152 -7.35 17.43 14.26
N GLY A 153 -6.52 16.43 13.92
CA GLY A 153 -6.78 15.49 12.82
C GLY A 153 -7.50 14.26 13.39
N GLY A 154 -8.71 13.98 12.88
CA GLY A 154 -9.62 12.99 13.46
C GLY A 154 -9.01 11.60 13.69
N THR A 155 -9.59 10.84 14.61
CA THR A 155 -9.17 9.47 14.95
C THR A 155 -9.78 8.39 14.06
N GLY A 156 -10.45 8.79 12.97
CA GLY A 156 -11.21 7.91 12.09
C GLY A 156 -10.34 7.14 11.08
N PRO A 157 -10.96 6.39 10.16
CA PRO A 157 -10.27 5.85 8.99
C PRO A 157 -9.73 6.98 8.11
N TYR A 158 -8.75 6.65 7.25
CA TYR A 158 -8.33 7.51 6.15
C TYR A 158 -9.34 7.41 4.99
N ASP A 159 -9.53 8.50 4.25
CA ASP A 159 -10.31 8.47 3.01
C ASP A 159 -9.51 7.79 1.88
N LEU A 160 -8.19 8.00 1.86
CA LEU A 160 -7.29 7.50 0.83
C LEU A 160 -5.97 7.01 1.44
N VAL A 161 -5.55 5.80 1.07
CA VAL A 161 -4.26 5.24 1.50
C VAL A 161 -3.46 4.77 0.29
N LEU A 162 -2.20 5.21 0.22
CA LEU A 162 -1.23 4.82 -0.81
C LEU A 162 -0.08 4.05 -0.17
N LEU A 163 0.10 2.79 -0.55
CA LEU A 163 1.14 1.92 -0.02
C LEU A 163 1.51 0.78 -0.98
N ASP A 164 2.60 0.07 -0.65
CA ASP A 164 2.99 -1.16 -1.33
C ASP A 164 2.13 -2.35 -0.86
N VAL A 165 0.97 -2.54 -1.48
CA VAL A 165 0.00 -3.57 -1.09
C VAL A 165 0.53 -5.00 -1.32
N ILE A 166 1.31 -5.21 -2.38
CA ILE A 166 1.76 -6.55 -2.79
C ILE A 166 3.07 -6.93 -2.08
N GLY A 167 4.00 -5.99 -1.94
CA GLY A 167 5.26 -6.19 -1.24
C GLY A 167 5.13 -6.11 0.28
N ARG A 168 4.20 -5.32 0.81
CA ARG A 168 3.91 -5.17 2.25
C ARG A 168 2.43 -5.36 2.59
N PRO A 169 1.83 -6.53 2.33
CA PRO A 169 0.44 -6.79 2.70
C PRO A 169 0.22 -6.69 4.21
N ASP A 170 1.25 -6.96 5.03
CA ASP A 170 1.20 -6.80 6.48
C ASP A 170 0.98 -5.34 6.90
N ALA A 171 1.44 -4.35 6.12
CA ALA A 171 1.17 -2.94 6.37
C ALA A 171 -0.34 -2.66 6.32
N LEU A 172 -1.01 -3.14 5.28
CA LEU A 172 -2.46 -2.99 5.12
C LEU A 172 -3.23 -3.73 6.23
N ALA A 173 -2.77 -4.92 6.61
CA ALA A 173 -3.37 -5.66 7.73
C ALA A 173 -3.28 -4.89 9.06
N ARG A 174 -2.13 -4.26 9.36
CA ARG A 174 -1.94 -3.42 10.56
C ARG A 174 -2.84 -2.18 10.55
N LEU A 175 -2.95 -1.51 9.39
CA LEU A 175 -3.84 -0.36 9.24
C LEU A 175 -5.30 -0.74 9.52
N ARG A 176 -5.77 -1.87 8.97
CA ARG A 176 -7.10 -2.42 9.25
C ARG A 176 -7.29 -2.78 10.72
N ALA A 177 -6.31 -3.45 11.33
CA ALA A 177 -6.36 -3.83 12.75
C ALA A 177 -6.51 -2.61 13.68
N SER A 178 -5.91 -1.47 13.31
CA SER A 178 -6.01 -0.22 14.07
C SER A 178 -7.24 0.64 13.73
N GLY A 179 -8.09 0.20 12.81
CA GLY A 179 -9.24 0.97 12.32
C GLY A 179 -8.88 2.19 11.45
N ALA A 180 -7.63 2.26 10.98
CA ALA A 180 -7.17 3.33 10.08
C ALA A 180 -7.58 3.12 8.62
N VAL A 181 -7.90 1.88 8.25
CA VAL A 181 -8.45 1.50 6.95
C VAL A 181 -9.71 0.69 7.18
N ASP A 182 -10.81 1.09 6.57
CA ASP A 182 -12.08 0.35 6.59
C ASP A 182 -12.66 0.19 5.18
N ALA A 183 -13.95 -0.18 5.09
CA ALA A 183 -14.64 -0.38 3.81
C ALA A 183 -14.85 0.92 3.02
N ALA A 184 -14.77 2.07 3.70
CA ALA A 184 -14.86 3.41 3.13
C ALA A 184 -13.46 4.07 3.00
N THR A 185 -12.37 3.28 2.99
CA THR A 185 -11.04 3.78 2.61
C THR A 185 -10.66 3.32 1.19
N ASP A 186 -10.34 4.26 0.29
CA ASP A 186 -9.82 3.91 -1.04
C ASP A 186 -8.33 3.56 -0.91
N VAL A 187 -7.96 2.36 -1.33
CA VAL A 187 -6.59 1.84 -1.17
C VAL A 187 -5.93 1.73 -2.53
N ILE A 188 -4.92 2.57 -2.76
CA ILE A 188 -4.17 2.63 -4.00
C ILE A 188 -2.82 1.95 -3.82
N ALA A 189 -2.56 0.94 -4.63
CA ALA A 189 -1.27 0.30 -4.70
C ALA A 189 -0.29 1.18 -5.48
N VAL A 190 0.79 1.55 -4.83
CA VAL A 190 1.96 2.26 -5.39
C VAL A 190 3.21 1.45 -5.13
N HIS A 191 4.37 1.93 -5.60
CA HIS A 191 5.65 1.22 -5.52
C HIS A 191 5.68 -0.12 -6.27
N LEU A 192 4.88 -0.23 -7.33
CA LEU A 192 4.78 -1.45 -8.13
C LEU A 192 6.08 -1.69 -8.90
N ASP A 193 6.67 -2.88 -8.72
CA ASP A 193 7.94 -3.26 -9.29
C ASP A 193 7.80 -4.48 -10.21
N HIS A 194 8.85 -4.81 -10.97
CA HIS A 194 8.89 -5.97 -11.86
C HIS A 194 8.85 -7.32 -11.13
N THR A 195 8.84 -7.32 -9.80
CA THR A 195 8.68 -8.49 -8.92
C THR A 195 7.21 -8.88 -8.74
N VAL A 196 6.28 -7.98 -9.07
CA VAL A 196 4.84 -8.27 -9.06
C VAL A 196 4.39 -8.71 -10.46
N PRO A 197 3.40 -9.61 -10.57
CA PRO A 197 2.88 -10.00 -11.88
C PRO A 197 2.26 -8.80 -12.61
N PRO A 198 2.39 -8.68 -13.94
CA PRO A 198 1.82 -7.57 -14.69
C PRO A 198 0.32 -7.79 -15.03
N GLY A 199 -0.35 -6.71 -15.45
CA GLY A 199 -1.66 -6.75 -16.11
C GLY A 199 -2.79 -7.32 -15.24
N ALA A 200 -3.63 -8.19 -15.82
CA ALA A 200 -4.83 -8.69 -15.15
C ALA A 200 -4.57 -9.44 -13.84
N GLU A 201 -3.40 -10.09 -13.72
CA GLU A 201 -3.00 -10.78 -12.49
C GLU A 201 -2.78 -9.81 -11.33
N LEU A 202 -2.13 -8.66 -11.58
CA LEU A 202 -1.95 -7.59 -10.59
C LEU A 202 -3.31 -7.13 -10.08
N HIS A 203 -4.18 -6.73 -11.00
CA HIS A 203 -5.49 -6.17 -10.69
C HIS A 203 -6.35 -7.16 -9.89
N ARG A 204 -6.30 -8.45 -10.23
CA ARG A 204 -7.00 -9.50 -9.46
C ARG A 204 -6.47 -9.61 -8.03
N ARG A 205 -5.15 -9.55 -7.83
CA ARG A 205 -4.54 -9.64 -6.49
C ARG A 205 -4.88 -8.42 -5.64
N LEU A 206 -4.81 -7.23 -6.22
CA LEU A 206 -5.19 -5.99 -5.55
C LEU A 206 -6.67 -6.00 -5.17
N ALA A 207 -7.56 -6.38 -6.10
CA ALA A 207 -8.99 -6.48 -5.83
C ALA A 207 -9.30 -7.47 -4.69
N ALA A 208 -8.60 -8.60 -4.62
CA ALA A 208 -8.75 -9.55 -3.51
C ALA A 208 -8.29 -8.98 -2.16
N ALA A 209 -7.37 -8.00 -2.16
CA ALA A 209 -6.94 -7.27 -0.98
C ALA A 209 -7.79 -6.02 -0.71
N GLY A 210 -8.79 -5.69 -1.55
CA GLY A 210 -9.61 -4.47 -1.42
C GLY A 210 -8.86 -3.20 -1.84
N ALA A 211 -7.90 -3.34 -2.75
CA ALA A 211 -7.09 -2.25 -3.29
C ALA A 211 -7.17 -2.23 -4.82
N ARG A 212 -6.68 -1.15 -5.43
CA ARG A 212 -6.56 -1.01 -6.89
C ARG A 212 -5.26 -0.33 -7.28
N ALA A 213 -4.84 -0.54 -8.52
CA ALA A 213 -3.78 0.26 -9.14
C ALA A 213 -4.43 1.28 -10.08
N VAL A 214 -3.73 2.38 -10.33
CA VAL A 214 -4.11 3.38 -11.33
C VAL A 214 -2.92 3.63 -12.27
N PRO A 215 -3.16 4.08 -13.51
CA PRO A 215 -2.09 4.58 -14.37
C PRO A 215 -1.45 5.85 -13.80
N ASP A 216 -0.20 6.09 -14.18
CA ASP A 216 0.45 7.38 -13.93
C ASP A 216 -0.34 8.54 -14.56
N GLY A 217 -0.31 9.69 -13.90
CA GLY A 217 -1.07 10.88 -14.26
C GLY A 217 -2.53 10.86 -13.82
N THR A 218 -3.00 9.79 -13.19
CA THR A 218 -4.36 9.74 -12.63
C THR A 218 -4.52 10.74 -11.50
N THR A 219 -5.62 11.48 -11.53
CA THR A 219 -6.06 12.37 -10.45
C THR A 219 -7.19 11.71 -9.66
N LEU A 220 -7.05 11.69 -8.34
CA LEU A 220 -8.00 11.16 -7.37
C LEU A 220 -8.46 12.28 -6.44
N VAL A 221 -9.70 12.21 -5.96
CA VAL A 221 -10.23 13.14 -4.96
C VAL A 221 -10.45 12.37 -3.67
N ALA A 222 -9.75 12.75 -2.60
CA ALA A 222 -9.94 12.13 -1.29
C ALA A 222 -11.39 12.38 -0.82
N GLY A 223 -12.05 11.33 -0.32
CA GLY A 223 -13.44 11.36 0.11
C GLY A 223 -14.47 11.06 -0.99
N GLU A 224 -14.06 11.06 -2.27
CA GLU A 224 -14.91 10.59 -3.37
C GLU A 224 -14.62 9.12 -3.67
N PHE A 225 -15.60 8.26 -3.38
CA PHE A 225 -15.54 6.85 -3.80
C PHE A 225 -15.94 6.72 -5.27
N PRO A 226 -15.07 6.17 -6.14
CA PRO A 226 -15.46 5.90 -7.52
C PRO A 226 -16.63 4.93 -7.57
N VAL A 227 -17.68 5.27 -8.31
CA VAL A 227 -18.79 4.35 -8.57
C VAL A 227 -18.25 3.09 -9.26
N GLY A 228 -18.41 1.92 -8.64
CA GLY A 228 -17.98 0.63 -9.21
C GLY A 228 -16.64 0.07 -8.68
N THR A 229 -16.02 0.68 -7.67
CA THR A 229 -15.06 -0.05 -6.82
C THR A 229 -15.75 -1.27 -6.19
N PRO A 230 -15.06 -2.41 -5.97
CA PRO A 230 -15.71 -3.63 -5.49
C PRO A 230 -16.40 -3.36 -4.15
N ALA A 231 -17.73 -3.24 -4.19
CA ALA A 231 -18.55 -2.84 -3.06
C ALA A 231 -18.52 -3.87 -1.91
N GLU A 232 -18.04 -5.08 -2.16
CA GLU A 232 -17.76 -6.05 -1.10
C GLU A 232 -16.59 -6.96 -1.49
N LEU A 233 -15.66 -7.14 -0.55
CA LEU A 233 -14.69 -8.23 -0.63
C LEU A 233 -15.44 -9.57 -0.64
N PRO A 234 -15.01 -10.55 -1.45
CA PRO A 234 -15.68 -11.85 -1.51
C PRO A 234 -15.65 -12.52 -0.13
N ARG A 235 -16.82 -12.61 0.52
CA ARG A 235 -16.96 -13.17 1.87
C ARG A 235 -16.63 -14.67 1.94
N ARG A 236 -16.63 -15.37 0.80
CA ARG A 236 -16.30 -16.81 0.69
C ARG A 236 -15.58 -17.08 -0.63
N THR A 237 -14.43 -17.74 -0.57
CA THR A 237 -13.63 -18.13 -1.74
C THR A 237 -13.24 -19.60 -1.65
N LEU A 238 -13.49 -20.37 -2.72
CA LEU A 238 -13.04 -21.75 -2.85
C LEU A 238 -11.87 -21.82 -3.83
N VAL A 239 -10.69 -22.22 -3.35
CA VAL A 239 -9.49 -22.37 -4.19
C VAL A 239 -9.32 -23.84 -4.58
N LEU A 240 -9.44 -24.14 -5.86
CA LEU A 240 -9.36 -25.50 -6.42
C LEU A 240 -8.04 -25.73 -7.16
N GLY A 241 -7.70 -27.01 -7.39
CA GLY A 241 -6.48 -27.41 -8.09
C GLY A 241 -5.87 -28.71 -7.57
N GLY A 242 -4.97 -29.31 -8.35
CA GLY A 242 -4.29 -30.57 -8.02
C GLY A 242 -3.32 -30.48 -6.84
N ALA A 243 -2.73 -31.61 -6.46
CA ALA A 243 -1.65 -31.62 -5.47
C ALA A 243 -0.48 -30.73 -5.94
N ARG A 244 0.13 -29.99 -5.02
CA ARG A 244 1.28 -29.08 -5.29
C ARG A 244 1.00 -27.93 -6.27
N SER A 245 -0.26 -27.63 -6.61
CA SER A 245 -0.63 -26.53 -7.50
C SER A 245 -0.58 -25.12 -6.87
N GLY A 246 -0.15 -25.00 -5.61
CA GLY A 246 -0.06 -23.71 -4.92
C GLY A 246 -1.36 -23.19 -4.30
N LYS A 247 -2.41 -24.01 -4.11
CA LYS A 247 -3.69 -23.59 -3.50
C LYS A 247 -3.54 -22.88 -2.16
N SER A 248 -2.78 -23.46 -1.23
CA SER A 248 -2.55 -22.85 0.09
C SER A 248 -1.83 -21.51 -0.04
N ALA A 249 -0.83 -21.42 -0.91
CA ALA A 249 -0.13 -20.17 -1.16
C ALA A 249 -1.05 -19.09 -1.78
N GLU A 250 -2.01 -19.48 -2.62
CA GLU A 250 -3.03 -18.56 -3.13
C GLU A 250 -4.00 -18.09 -2.06
N ALA A 251 -4.49 -19.00 -1.20
CA ALA A 251 -5.34 -18.62 -0.08
C ALA A 251 -4.58 -17.73 0.93
N GLU A 252 -3.33 -18.06 1.21
CA GLU A 252 -2.45 -17.29 2.09
C GLU A 252 -2.27 -15.85 1.57
N ARG A 253 -1.94 -15.69 0.28
CA ARG A 253 -1.78 -14.37 -0.35
C ARG A 253 -3.02 -13.50 -0.27
N ARG A 254 -4.21 -14.08 -0.49
CA ARG A 254 -5.48 -13.33 -0.42
C ARG A 254 -5.75 -12.78 0.97
N LEU A 255 -5.39 -13.53 2.00
CA LEU A 255 -5.65 -13.16 3.39
C LEU A 255 -4.52 -12.35 4.03
N ALA A 256 -3.35 -12.24 3.38
CA ALA A 256 -2.16 -11.60 3.95
C ALA A 256 -2.37 -10.12 4.32
N ALA A 257 -3.31 -9.44 3.65
CA ALA A 257 -3.67 -8.05 3.91
C ALA A 257 -4.79 -7.87 4.94
N PHE A 258 -5.25 -8.95 5.58
CA PHE A 258 -6.36 -8.92 6.53
C PHE A 258 -5.88 -9.18 7.96
N PRO A 259 -6.47 -8.48 8.94
CA PRO A 259 -6.24 -8.78 10.34
C PRO A 259 -6.96 -10.09 10.75
N ASP A 260 -6.59 -10.62 11.93
CA ASP A 260 -7.33 -11.67 12.65
C ASP A 260 -7.58 -13.00 11.91
N VAL A 261 -6.67 -13.39 11.02
CA VAL A 261 -6.79 -14.62 10.25
C VAL A 261 -6.60 -15.88 11.11
N LEU A 262 -7.56 -16.80 11.04
CA LEU A 262 -7.46 -18.16 11.57
C LEU A 262 -7.17 -19.16 10.44
N TYR A 263 -5.96 -19.70 10.43
CA TYR A 263 -5.56 -20.78 9.54
C TYR A 263 -5.99 -22.13 10.11
N VAL A 264 -6.85 -22.87 9.42
CA VAL A 264 -7.26 -24.22 9.84
C VAL A 264 -6.51 -25.28 9.04
N ALA A 265 -5.66 -26.06 9.72
CA ALA A 265 -4.87 -27.11 9.11
C ALA A 265 -5.52 -28.49 9.35
N THR A 266 -5.94 -29.15 8.28
CA THR A 266 -6.65 -30.45 8.31
C THR A 266 -5.76 -31.66 8.01
N GLY A 267 -4.45 -31.44 7.78
CA GLY A 267 -3.53 -32.45 7.25
C GLY A 267 -3.05 -33.50 8.26
N GLY A 268 -3.19 -33.24 9.57
CA GLY A 268 -2.69 -34.09 10.65
C GLY A 268 -1.15 -34.26 10.69
N THR A 269 -0.68 -35.05 11.65
CA THR A 269 0.71 -35.52 11.72
C THR A 269 0.86 -36.88 11.03
N ARG A 270 1.99 -37.10 10.36
CA ARG A 270 2.39 -38.40 9.81
C ARG A 270 3.67 -38.83 10.50
N GLU A 271 3.58 -39.82 11.39
CA GLU A 271 4.75 -40.30 12.14
C GLU A 271 5.81 -40.88 11.19
N GLY A 272 7.08 -40.50 11.38
CA GLY A 272 8.22 -40.99 10.60
C GLY A 272 8.43 -40.35 9.21
N ASP A 273 7.52 -39.48 8.74
CA ASP A 273 7.63 -38.82 7.44
C ASP A 273 8.36 -37.46 7.56
N THR A 274 9.68 -37.49 7.34
CA THR A 274 10.53 -36.30 7.42
C THR A 274 10.25 -35.27 6.32
N GLU A 275 9.84 -35.71 5.12
CA GLU A 275 9.41 -34.81 4.04
C GLU A 275 8.13 -34.06 4.44
N TRP A 276 7.17 -34.77 5.04
CA TRP A 276 5.96 -34.17 5.57
C TRP A 276 6.26 -33.15 6.67
N ALA A 277 7.11 -33.50 7.64
CA ALA A 277 7.50 -32.60 8.72
C ALA A 277 8.15 -31.31 8.20
N GLN A 278 9.09 -31.42 7.24
CA GLN A 278 9.72 -30.26 6.59
C GLN A 278 8.68 -29.39 5.86
N ARG A 279 7.71 -30.00 5.18
CA ARG A 279 6.64 -29.26 4.50
C ARG A 279 5.73 -28.51 5.47
N VAL A 280 5.40 -29.12 6.61
CA VAL A 280 4.62 -28.44 7.66
C VAL A 280 5.42 -27.26 8.22
N ALA A 281 6.73 -27.43 8.47
CA ALA A 281 7.59 -26.35 8.94
C ALA A 281 7.61 -25.16 7.96
N LEU A 282 7.92 -25.40 6.68
CA LEU A 282 7.90 -24.36 5.64
C LEU A 282 6.55 -23.65 5.54
N HIS A 283 5.46 -24.40 5.71
CA HIS A 283 4.12 -23.83 5.64
C HIS A 283 3.74 -23.03 6.89
N ARG A 284 4.29 -23.35 8.06
CA ARG A 284 4.17 -22.51 9.27
C ARG A 284 5.02 -21.25 9.15
N GLU A 285 6.27 -21.37 8.68
CA GLU A 285 7.20 -20.25 8.49
C GLU A 285 6.70 -19.19 7.52
N ARG A 286 5.97 -19.59 6.47
CA ARG A 286 5.41 -18.65 5.48
C ARG A 286 4.24 -17.80 6.00
N ARG A 287 3.59 -18.20 7.09
CA ARG A 287 2.39 -17.51 7.57
C ARG A 287 2.78 -16.19 8.24
N PRO A 288 2.01 -15.10 8.03
CA PRO A 288 2.21 -13.88 8.79
C PRO A 288 2.13 -14.17 10.30
N PRO A 289 3.00 -13.54 11.12
CA PRO A 289 3.11 -13.83 12.55
C PRO A 289 1.82 -13.51 13.34
N GLY A 290 0.96 -12.63 12.83
CA GLY A 290 -0.34 -12.31 13.43
C GLY A 290 -1.43 -13.37 13.23
N TRP A 291 -1.16 -14.43 12.46
CA TRP A 291 -2.16 -15.46 12.17
C TRP A 291 -2.23 -16.51 13.27
N ARG A 292 -3.46 -16.86 13.65
CA ARG A 292 -3.72 -18.00 14.53
C ARG A 292 -3.80 -19.28 13.70
N THR A 293 -3.39 -20.40 14.29
CA THR A 293 -3.52 -21.72 13.65
C THR A 293 -4.35 -22.65 14.52
N ALA A 294 -5.34 -23.31 13.93
CA ALA A 294 -6.06 -24.43 14.54
C ALA A 294 -5.80 -25.71 13.75
N GLU A 295 -5.35 -26.76 14.42
CA GLU A 295 -5.17 -28.09 13.82
C GLU A 295 -6.38 -28.94 14.18
N THR A 296 -7.35 -29.03 13.26
CA THR A 296 -8.59 -29.76 13.48
C THR A 296 -9.23 -30.17 12.16
N CYS A 297 -9.97 -31.28 12.19
CA CYS A 297 -10.88 -31.69 11.11
C CYS A 297 -12.35 -31.33 11.43
N ASP A 298 -12.64 -30.89 12.66
CA ASP A 298 -13.96 -30.46 13.08
C ASP A 298 -14.21 -29.00 12.65
N LEU A 299 -14.62 -28.84 11.38
CA LEU A 299 -14.80 -27.53 10.76
C LEU A 299 -16.17 -26.91 11.03
N VAL A 300 -17.18 -27.71 11.41
CA VAL A 300 -18.56 -27.23 11.55
C VAL A 300 -18.67 -26.14 12.61
N PRO A 301 -18.11 -26.29 13.83
CA PRO A 301 -18.17 -25.22 14.84
C PRO A 301 -17.44 -23.95 14.40
N LEU A 302 -16.32 -24.09 13.70
CA LEU A 302 -15.51 -22.96 13.21
C LEU A 302 -16.24 -22.16 12.13
N LEU A 303 -17.02 -22.83 11.28
CA LEU A 303 -17.78 -22.19 10.21
C LEU A 303 -19.16 -21.68 10.66
N SER A 304 -19.67 -22.17 11.80
CA SER A 304 -20.99 -21.78 12.33
C SER A 304 -20.94 -20.57 13.27
N GLY A 305 -19.79 -20.25 13.85
CA GLY A 305 -19.62 -19.17 14.85
C GLY A 305 -19.43 -17.76 14.28
N GLY A 306 -19.93 -17.48 13.07
CA GLY A 306 -19.85 -16.16 12.44
C GLY A 306 -21.22 -15.52 12.31
N GLU A 307 -21.71 -14.89 13.39
CA GLU A 307 -22.70 -13.82 13.38
C GLU A 307 -22.05 -12.53 13.86
#